data_AF-A0A1E8YTH9-F1
#
_entry.id   AF-A0A1E8YTH9-F1
#
_cell.length_a   1.000
_cell.length_b   1.000
_cell.length_c   1.000
_cell.angle_alpha   90.00
_cell.angle_beta   90.00
_cell.angle_gamma   90.00
#
_symmetry.space_group_name_H-M   'P 1'
#
loop_
_entity.id
_entity.type
_entity.pdbx_description
1 polymer ?
#
loop_
_entity_poly.entity_id
_entity_poly.type
_entity_poly.pdbx_seq_one_letter_code
_entity_poly.pdbx_strand_id
1 'polypeptide(L)'
;MAANTDKSMFFKVDWLAFTIPNEKDKNHENDDGLSFKFLDLIGYNFDDFEDIPGRYFYNSGLSLGGYVNIYYNDFSKKLMKNTNPTRNYVFTGQGCTDLAQKIDSDWNWLFNQILELGGKITRIDLAIDDFEGVLDFDLMESHLKAGHYRSSKKSYNVVKQADVNGNIKGYTIYIGTLSKSSKGCYYVLFYDKLAQYVSKNQLPPPEAIANDRWQRYEISFTKTKAMKIVDLMISDGQTIGSIYHEAMRDIVEFLEFDEKQKNKSRWKVCDWWSDFLGDCEKIQLGEPERDADLGRMLEWVRVAVLPAIHTLDEILSNYDFDIYDLMKRGFDGEFSKKQKRLINNSRHLSNEEIARNVEAFMEGGF
;
A
#
# COMPACT_ATOMS: atom_id res chain seq x y z
N MET A 1 6.23 34.17 -5.85
CA MET A 1 6.78 33.03 -6.60
C MET A 1 5.68 31.98 -6.62
N ALA A 2 5.22 31.59 -7.82
CA ALA A 2 4.20 30.56 -7.94
C ALA A 2 4.75 29.24 -7.38
N ALA A 3 4.03 28.63 -6.44
CA ALA A 3 4.33 27.28 -6.00
C ALA A 3 4.21 26.37 -7.23
N ASN A 4 5.25 25.58 -7.48
CA ASN A 4 5.24 24.60 -8.56
C ASN A 4 4.30 23.46 -8.11
N THR A 5 3.04 23.49 -8.56
CA THR A 5 1.95 22.58 -8.15
C THR A 5 2.08 21.16 -8.70
N ASP A 6 3.21 20.77 -9.27
CA ASP A 6 3.38 19.51 -10.00
C ASP A 6 3.70 18.27 -9.14
N LYS A 7 3.65 18.36 -7.79
CA LYS A 7 4.11 17.26 -6.91
C LYS A 7 3.31 16.98 -5.62
N SER A 8 2.06 17.41 -5.49
CA SER A 8 1.30 17.12 -4.25
C SER A 8 0.59 15.77 -4.22
N MET A 9 0.30 15.19 -5.39
CA MET A 9 -0.37 13.90 -5.52
C MET A 9 0.32 12.96 -6.51
N PHE A 10 0.37 11.67 -6.18
CA PHE A 10 0.91 10.64 -7.08
C PHE A 10 0.12 9.33 -7.01
N PHE A 11 0.09 8.59 -8.12
CA PHE A 11 -0.48 7.25 -8.15
C PHE A 11 0.49 6.20 -7.62
N LYS A 12 -0.07 5.19 -6.96
CA LYS A 12 0.64 3.94 -6.69
C LYS A 12 -0.29 2.75 -6.79
N VAL A 13 0.29 1.58 -7.08
CA VAL A 13 -0.36 0.29 -6.81
C VAL A 13 -0.13 -0.02 -5.32
N ASP A 14 -1.20 -0.19 -4.54
CA ASP A 14 -1.14 -0.38 -3.07
C ASP A 14 -1.59 -1.79 -2.62
N TRP A 15 -1.98 -2.64 -3.56
CA TRP A 15 -2.13 -4.08 -3.37
C TRP A 15 -2.14 -4.79 -4.73
N LEU A 16 -1.47 -5.94 -4.82
CA LEU A 16 -1.55 -6.81 -5.99
C LEU A 16 -1.65 -8.26 -5.55
N ALA A 17 -2.67 -8.99 -6.01
CA ALA A 17 -2.75 -10.42 -5.83
C ALA A 17 -3.17 -11.13 -7.11
N PHE A 18 -2.51 -12.23 -7.43
CA PHE A 18 -2.79 -13.01 -8.63
C PHE A 18 -2.47 -14.48 -8.40
N THR A 19 -2.90 -15.32 -9.35
CA THR A 19 -2.56 -16.74 -9.36
C THR A 19 -1.87 -17.12 -10.64
N ILE A 20 -0.80 -17.92 -10.58
CA ILE A 20 -0.14 -18.53 -11.74
C ILE A 20 -0.35 -20.06 -11.70
N PRO A 21 -0.69 -20.72 -12.82
CA PRO A 21 -0.74 -22.17 -12.89
C PRO A 21 0.59 -22.84 -12.54
N ASN A 22 0.54 -23.93 -11.77
CA ASN A 22 1.75 -24.61 -11.28
C ASN A 22 2.69 -25.04 -12.41
N GLU A 23 2.14 -25.52 -13.52
CA GLU A 23 2.90 -25.97 -14.68
C GLU A 23 3.62 -24.84 -15.43
N LYS A 24 3.17 -23.60 -15.25
CA LYS A 24 3.77 -22.42 -15.89
C LYS A 24 4.81 -21.72 -15.00
N ASP A 25 4.73 -21.92 -13.69
CA ASP A 25 5.56 -21.25 -12.70
C ASP A 25 6.74 -22.08 -12.17
N LYS A 26 7.02 -23.22 -12.81
CA LYS A 26 8.17 -24.08 -12.48
C LYS A 26 9.35 -23.78 -13.40
N ASN A 27 10.56 -23.92 -12.88
CA ASN A 27 11.75 -23.98 -13.71
C ASN A 27 11.88 -25.40 -14.29
N HIS A 28 12.10 -25.52 -15.60
CA HIS A 28 12.16 -26.81 -16.30
C HIS A 28 13.54 -27.48 -16.23
N GLU A 29 14.57 -26.75 -15.79
CA GLU A 29 15.94 -27.25 -15.75
C GLU A 29 16.35 -27.46 -14.29
N ASN A 30 16.33 -28.72 -13.87
CA ASN A 30 16.93 -29.27 -12.64
C ASN A 30 16.21 -28.96 -11.32
N ASP A 31 14.98 -29.44 -11.09
CA ASP A 31 14.48 -29.41 -9.71
C ASP A 31 13.69 -30.65 -9.28
N ASP A 32 14.28 -31.31 -8.28
CA ASP A 32 13.71 -32.35 -7.42
C ASP A 32 12.85 -31.70 -6.31
N GLY A 33 12.78 -30.36 -6.27
CA GLY A 33 12.17 -29.50 -5.25
C GLY A 33 11.18 -28.43 -5.74
N LEU A 34 11.00 -27.39 -4.92
CA LEU A 34 9.99 -26.34 -5.06
C LEU A 34 10.61 -25.05 -5.64
N SER A 35 10.54 -24.87 -6.96
CA SER A 35 11.01 -23.65 -7.66
C SER A 35 9.90 -22.66 -8.00
N PHE A 36 10.20 -21.35 -8.11
CA PHE A 36 9.25 -20.28 -8.45
C PHE A 36 9.76 -19.39 -9.59
N LYS A 37 9.47 -19.79 -10.83
CA LYS A 37 9.91 -19.08 -12.05
C LYS A 37 9.58 -17.58 -12.02
N PHE A 38 8.38 -17.22 -11.54
CA PHE A 38 7.97 -15.82 -11.48
C PHE A 38 8.77 -15.01 -10.45
N LEU A 39 9.19 -15.59 -9.32
CA LEU A 39 10.05 -14.89 -8.35
C LEU A 39 11.41 -14.58 -8.95
N ASP A 40 12.00 -15.57 -9.63
CA ASP A 40 13.30 -15.42 -10.29
C ASP A 40 13.23 -14.31 -11.35
N LEU A 41 12.16 -14.30 -12.14
CA LEU A 41 11.91 -13.31 -13.19
C LEU A 41 11.90 -11.87 -12.69
N ILE A 42 11.35 -11.64 -11.51
CA ILE A 42 11.24 -10.29 -10.92
C ILE A 42 12.34 -10.01 -9.88
N GLY A 43 13.36 -10.87 -9.81
CA GLY A 43 14.55 -10.66 -8.98
C GLY A 43 14.31 -10.81 -7.47
N TYR A 44 13.41 -11.68 -7.04
CA TYR A 44 13.39 -12.14 -5.64
C TYR A 44 14.26 -13.37 -5.49
N ASN A 45 15.04 -13.41 -4.41
CA ASN A 45 15.73 -14.62 -4.00
C ASN A 45 14.80 -15.46 -3.11
N PHE A 46 14.62 -16.73 -3.49
CA PHE A 46 13.79 -17.68 -2.75
C PHE A 46 14.27 -17.87 -1.30
N ASP A 47 15.58 -17.85 -1.07
CA ASP A 47 16.18 -18.09 0.25
C ASP A 47 15.85 -17.00 1.28
N ASP A 48 15.36 -15.84 0.84
CA ASP A 48 14.93 -14.76 1.74
C ASP A 48 13.53 -14.99 2.34
N PHE A 49 12.79 -15.98 1.82
CA PHE A 49 11.43 -16.28 2.27
C PHE A 49 11.41 -17.25 3.45
N GLU A 50 10.51 -16.96 4.40
CA GLU A 50 10.22 -17.84 5.54
C GLU A 50 8.95 -18.67 5.29
N ASP A 51 8.94 -19.92 5.75
CA ASP A 51 7.75 -20.77 5.75
C ASP A 51 6.65 -20.18 6.63
N ILE A 52 5.43 -20.09 6.09
CA ILE A 52 4.24 -19.68 6.82
C ILE A 52 3.09 -20.67 6.61
N PRO A 53 2.08 -20.69 7.51
CA PRO A 53 0.89 -21.49 7.30
C PRO A 53 0.17 -21.16 5.99
N GLY A 54 -0.37 -22.19 5.34
CA GLY A 54 -1.19 -22.04 4.15
C GLY A 54 -2.46 -21.19 4.38
N ARG A 55 -2.95 -20.57 3.30
CA ARG A 55 -4.15 -19.70 3.30
C ARG A 55 -4.94 -19.91 2.01
N TYR A 56 -6.18 -19.43 1.93
CA TYR A 56 -6.98 -19.41 0.69
C TYR A 56 -7.10 -20.79 0.03
N PHE A 57 -7.28 -21.85 0.81
CA PHE A 57 -7.34 -23.25 0.36
C PHE A 57 -6.01 -23.84 -0.16
N TYR A 58 -4.87 -23.14 0.01
CA TYR A 58 -3.52 -23.69 -0.16
C TYR A 58 -2.95 -24.20 1.15
N ASN A 59 -2.30 -25.37 1.15
CA ASN A 59 -1.84 -26.01 2.39
C ASN A 59 -0.48 -25.48 2.91
N SER A 60 0.25 -24.71 2.10
CA SER A 60 1.56 -24.15 2.45
C SER A 60 1.65 -22.69 2.02
N GLY A 61 2.59 -21.96 2.60
CA GLY A 61 2.90 -20.62 2.16
C GLY A 61 4.32 -20.19 2.51
N LEU A 62 4.75 -19.13 1.84
CA LEU A 62 6.03 -18.48 2.02
C LEU A 62 5.78 -16.99 2.23
N SER A 63 6.62 -16.35 3.03
CA SER A 63 6.53 -14.92 3.27
C SER A 63 7.90 -14.26 3.19
N LEU A 64 7.95 -13.10 2.57
CA LEU A 64 9.04 -12.15 2.76
C LEU A 64 8.50 -11.06 3.69
N GLY A 65 8.81 -11.19 4.98
CA GLY A 65 8.47 -10.21 6.02
C GLY A 65 6.99 -9.86 6.16
N GLY A 66 6.07 -10.71 5.68
CA GLY A 66 4.63 -10.46 5.64
C GLY A 66 4.17 -9.49 4.55
N TYR A 67 5.08 -8.90 3.76
CA TYR A 67 4.75 -7.90 2.73
C TYR A 67 4.66 -8.48 1.32
N VAL A 68 5.43 -9.52 1.01
CA VAL A 68 5.23 -10.44 -0.13
C VAL A 68 4.88 -11.80 0.42
N ASN A 69 3.81 -12.42 -0.08
CA ASN A 69 3.38 -13.74 0.38
C ASN A 69 3.00 -14.60 -0.81
N ILE A 70 3.33 -15.89 -0.71
CA ILE A 70 3.06 -16.87 -1.75
C ILE A 70 2.36 -18.04 -1.10
N TYR A 71 1.20 -18.42 -1.60
CA TYR A 71 0.45 -19.57 -1.10
C TYR A 71 0.34 -20.62 -2.19
N TYR A 72 0.70 -21.86 -1.86
CA TYR A 72 0.82 -22.95 -2.82
C TYR A 72 0.47 -24.29 -2.18
N ASN A 73 0.26 -25.30 -3.01
CA ASN A 73 0.12 -26.67 -2.54
C ASN A 73 1.45 -27.39 -2.55
N ASP A 74 1.90 -27.74 -1.36
CA ASP A 74 2.90 -28.78 -1.17
C ASP A 74 2.20 -30.13 -1.33
N PHE A 75 2.51 -30.83 -2.41
CA PHE A 75 1.89 -32.11 -2.77
C PHE A 75 2.41 -33.28 -1.91
N SER A 76 3.46 -33.07 -1.09
CA SER A 76 3.87 -34.04 -0.06
C SER A 76 2.97 -34.00 1.19
N LYS A 77 2.25 -32.89 1.39
CA LYS A 77 1.33 -32.68 2.52
C LYS A 77 -0.11 -32.97 2.13
N LYS A 78 -0.97 -33.18 3.14
CA LYS A 78 -2.42 -33.31 2.92
C LYS A 78 -2.97 -32.06 2.23
N LEU A 79 -3.61 -32.26 1.08
CA LEU A 79 -4.23 -31.17 0.33
C LEU A 79 -5.56 -30.73 0.96
N MET A 80 -5.86 -29.44 0.84
CA MET A 80 -7.16 -28.91 1.24
C MET A 80 -8.23 -29.22 0.19
N LYS A 81 -9.49 -29.37 0.65
CA LYS A 81 -10.64 -29.57 -0.24
C LYS A 81 -10.85 -28.32 -1.12
N ASN A 82 -11.17 -28.52 -2.40
CA ASN A 82 -11.37 -27.47 -3.41
C ASN A 82 -10.14 -26.60 -3.68
N THR A 83 -8.94 -27.11 -3.39
CA THR A 83 -7.71 -26.43 -3.80
C THR A 83 -7.50 -26.50 -5.32
N ASN A 84 -6.81 -25.51 -5.88
CA ASN A 84 -6.47 -25.46 -7.30
C ASN A 84 -4.96 -25.67 -7.50
N PRO A 85 -4.53 -26.24 -8.65
CA PRO A 85 -3.11 -26.42 -8.99
C PRO A 85 -2.49 -25.10 -9.47
N THR A 86 -2.54 -24.08 -8.61
CA THR A 86 -2.01 -22.75 -8.86
C THR A 86 -1.17 -22.29 -7.67
N ARG A 87 -0.38 -21.24 -7.89
CA ARG A 87 0.33 -20.49 -6.84
C ARG A 87 -0.28 -19.12 -6.75
N ASN A 88 -0.58 -18.69 -5.53
CA ASN A 88 -1.18 -17.38 -5.27
C ASN A 88 -0.13 -16.43 -4.70
N TYR A 89 0.15 -15.38 -5.45
CA TYR A 89 1.06 -14.31 -5.04
C TYR A 89 0.25 -13.16 -4.48
N VAL A 90 0.72 -12.59 -3.36
CA VAL A 90 0.08 -11.48 -2.64
C VAL A 90 1.14 -10.46 -2.22
N PHE A 91 1.16 -9.34 -2.91
CA PHE A 91 1.89 -8.13 -2.57
C PHE A 91 0.96 -7.19 -1.83
N THR A 92 1.27 -6.89 -0.57
CA THR A 92 0.56 -5.87 0.22
C THR A 92 1.06 -4.47 -0.16
N GLY A 93 0.52 -3.36 0.36
CA GLY A 93 1.01 -2.02 0.01
C GLY A 93 2.53 -1.82 0.17
N GLN A 94 3.12 -2.37 1.24
CA GLN A 94 4.57 -2.35 1.43
C GLN A 94 5.31 -3.28 0.45
N GLY A 95 4.68 -4.37 0.01
CA GLY A 95 5.21 -5.27 -1.00
C GLY A 95 5.03 -4.77 -2.43
N CYS A 96 4.01 -3.94 -2.72
CA CYS A 96 3.89 -3.24 -3.98
C CYS A 96 4.93 -2.14 -4.11
N THR A 97 5.25 -1.43 -3.02
CA THR A 97 6.40 -0.52 -2.99
C THR A 97 7.72 -1.27 -3.24
N ASP A 98 7.93 -2.43 -2.60
CA ASP A 98 9.12 -3.27 -2.86
C ASP A 98 9.19 -3.75 -4.32
N LEU A 99 8.06 -4.24 -4.83
CA LEU A 99 7.93 -4.72 -6.20
C LEU A 99 8.18 -3.60 -7.21
N ALA A 100 7.67 -2.39 -6.96
CA ALA A 100 7.89 -1.23 -7.81
C ALA A 100 9.38 -0.89 -7.95
N GLN A 101 10.18 -1.07 -6.89
CA GLN A 101 11.64 -0.89 -6.97
C GLN A 101 12.28 -1.96 -7.86
N LYS A 102 11.86 -3.22 -7.72
CA LYS A 102 12.42 -4.35 -8.49
C LYS A 102 12.10 -4.29 -9.99
N ILE A 103 10.95 -3.74 -10.35
CA ILE A 103 10.50 -3.63 -11.74
C ILE A 103 10.73 -2.24 -12.34
N ASP A 104 11.43 -1.36 -11.63
CA ASP A 104 11.62 0.06 -12.02
C ASP A 104 10.29 0.78 -12.36
N SER A 105 9.25 0.48 -11.58
CA SER A 105 7.87 0.94 -11.76
C SER A 105 7.22 0.59 -13.11
N ASP A 106 7.79 -0.33 -13.90
CA ASP A 106 7.21 -0.83 -15.14
C ASP A 106 6.11 -1.87 -14.86
N TRP A 107 4.96 -1.37 -14.40
CA TRP A 107 3.77 -2.18 -14.14
C TRP A 107 3.22 -2.85 -15.40
N ASN A 108 3.39 -2.25 -16.58
CA ASN A 108 2.94 -2.83 -17.84
C ASN A 108 3.76 -4.07 -18.20
N TRP A 109 5.09 -4.01 -18.08
CA TRP A 109 5.95 -5.18 -18.22
C TRP A 109 5.55 -6.26 -17.23
N LEU A 110 5.40 -5.94 -15.94
CA LEU A 110 5.01 -6.92 -14.93
C LEU A 110 3.69 -7.63 -15.28
N PHE A 111 2.66 -6.87 -15.66
CA PHE A 111 1.37 -7.46 -16.00
C PHE A 111 1.47 -8.34 -17.25
N ASN A 112 2.23 -7.94 -18.28
CA ASN A 112 2.51 -8.79 -19.44
C ASN A 112 3.17 -10.11 -19.01
N GLN A 113 4.20 -10.06 -18.15
CA GLN A 113 4.88 -11.26 -17.65
C GLN A 113 3.93 -12.19 -16.88
N ILE A 114 3.05 -11.63 -16.04
CA ILE A 114 2.04 -12.43 -15.33
C ILE A 114 1.09 -13.11 -16.33
N LEU A 115 0.62 -12.39 -17.36
CA LEU A 115 -0.30 -12.93 -18.37
C LEU A 115 0.36 -14.00 -19.25
N GLU A 116 1.63 -13.82 -19.64
CA GLU A 116 2.41 -14.80 -20.41
C GLU A 116 2.57 -16.14 -19.66
N LEU A 117 2.66 -16.09 -18.33
CA LEU A 117 2.66 -17.27 -17.47
C LEU A 117 1.25 -17.85 -17.24
N GLY A 118 0.22 -17.37 -17.93
CA GLY A 118 -1.17 -17.80 -17.76
C GLY A 118 -1.80 -17.31 -16.45
N GLY A 119 -1.23 -16.26 -15.86
CA GLY A 119 -1.64 -15.70 -14.60
C GLY A 119 -3.02 -15.04 -14.65
N LYS A 120 -3.69 -15.01 -13.49
CA LYS A 120 -4.97 -14.33 -13.29
C LYS A 120 -4.87 -13.35 -12.15
N ILE A 121 -5.03 -12.07 -12.45
CA ILE A 121 -5.12 -11.00 -11.47
C ILE A 121 -6.42 -11.14 -10.68
N THR A 122 -6.27 -11.34 -9.37
CA THR A 122 -7.38 -11.56 -8.43
C THR A 122 -7.70 -10.33 -7.60
N ARG A 123 -6.74 -9.42 -7.42
CA ARG A 123 -6.93 -8.11 -6.79
C ARG A 123 -5.88 -7.13 -7.27
N ILE A 124 -6.29 -5.90 -7.53
CA ILE A 124 -5.42 -4.73 -7.71
C ILE A 124 -6.05 -3.56 -6.98
N ASP A 125 -5.26 -2.86 -6.16
CA ASP A 125 -5.70 -1.63 -5.50
C ASP A 125 -4.84 -0.48 -6.03
N LEU A 126 -5.50 0.55 -6.54
CA LEU A 126 -4.89 1.78 -7.04
C LEU A 126 -5.11 2.88 -5.99
N ALA A 127 -4.06 3.59 -5.60
CA ALA A 127 -4.16 4.64 -4.59
C ALA A 127 -3.55 5.96 -5.08
N ILE A 128 -4.13 7.06 -4.61
CA ILE A 128 -3.54 8.40 -4.65
C ILE A 128 -3.13 8.77 -3.24
N ASP A 129 -1.88 9.17 -3.07
CA ASP A 129 -1.42 9.86 -1.87
C ASP A 129 -1.55 11.37 -2.06
N ASP A 130 -2.14 12.04 -1.07
CA ASP A 130 -2.36 13.49 -1.06
C ASP A 130 -1.82 14.10 0.25
N PHE A 131 -0.81 14.94 0.12
CA PHE A 131 -0.18 15.64 1.26
C PHE A 131 -0.71 17.07 1.46
N GLU A 132 -1.69 17.52 0.66
CA GLU A 132 -2.33 18.84 0.80
C GLU A 132 -3.72 18.73 1.43
N GLY A 133 -4.38 17.57 1.31
CA GLY A 133 -5.72 17.34 1.85
C GLY A 133 -6.79 18.03 1.01
N VAL A 134 -6.73 17.84 -0.31
CA VAL A 134 -7.61 18.48 -1.30
C VAL A 134 -9.09 18.13 -1.09
N LEU A 135 -9.37 16.98 -0.48
CA LEU A 135 -10.72 16.58 -0.08
C LEU A 135 -10.97 16.82 1.41
N ASP A 136 -12.08 17.50 1.69
CA ASP A 136 -12.64 17.62 3.04
C ASP A 136 -13.57 16.44 3.34
N PHE A 137 -13.15 15.56 4.24
CA PHE A 137 -13.94 14.38 4.61
C PHE A 137 -15.22 14.71 5.35
N ASP A 138 -15.28 15.77 6.15
CA ASP A 138 -16.52 16.19 6.81
C ASP A 138 -17.53 16.74 5.80
N LEU A 139 -17.05 17.50 4.80
CA LEU A 139 -17.87 17.91 3.67
C LEU A 139 -18.41 16.69 2.90
N MET A 140 -17.54 15.74 2.54
CA MET A 140 -17.95 14.50 1.87
C MET A 140 -18.99 13.73 2.69
N GLU A 141 -18.75 13.53 3.99
CA GLU A 141 -19.70 12.86 4.89
C GLU A 141 -21.04 13.59 4.93
N SER A 142 -21.05 14.92 4.97
CA SER A 142 -22.28 15.72 4.97
C SER A 142 -23.10 15.50 3.69
N HIS A 143 -22.45 15.47 2.51
CA HIS A 143 -23.11 15.17 1.25
C HIS A 143 -23.64 13.72 1.20
N LEU A 144 -22.87 12.75 1.71
CA LEU A 144 -23.30 11.35 1.80
C LEU A 144 -24.56 11.21 2.69
N LYS A 145 -24.57 11.86 3.85
CA LYS A 145 -25.72 11.85 4.80
C LYS A 145 -26.95 12.52 4.21
N ALA A 146 -26.77 13.66 3.54
CA ALA A 146 -27.87 14.39 2.90
C ALA A 146 -28.37 13.72 1.60
N GLY A 147 -27.66 12.70 1.09
CA GLY A 147 -27.99 12.09 -0.18
C GLY A 147 -27.65 12.99 -1.37
N HIS A 148 -26.71 13.93 -1.23
CA HIS A 148 -26.26 14.86 -2.28
C HIS A 148 -25.11 14.26 -3.12
N TYR A 149 -25.31 13.03 -3.61
CA TYR A 149 -24.32 12.29 -4.40
C TYR A 149 -24.98 11.24 -5.30
N ARG A 150 -24.49 10.96 -6.51
CA ARG A 150 -24.89 9.78 -7.29
C ARG A 150 -23.79 8.72 -7.24
N SER A 151 -24.17 7.45 -7.32
CA SER A 151 -23.24 6.34 -7.12
C SER A 151 -23.74 5.07 -7.80
N SER A 152 -22.84 4.30 -8.41
CA SER A 152 -23.11 2.92 -8.84
C SER A 152 -23.19 1.94 -7.66
N LYS A 153 -22.77 2.37 -6.46
CA LYS A 153 -22.76 1.58 -5.23
C LYS A 153 -24.02 1.84 -4.42
N LYS A 154 -24.37 0.84 -3.61
CA LYS A 154 -25.62 0.83 -2.83
C LYS A 154 -25.43 1.25 -1.37
N SER A 155 -24.20 1.44 -0.93
CA SER A 155 -23.88 1.66 0.48
C SER A 155 -22.55 2.39 0.62
N TYR A 156 -22.43 3.15 1.70
CA TYR A 156 -21.19 3.70 2.20
C TYR A 156 -21.11 3.48 3.72
N ASN A 157 -19.90 3.49 4.28
CA ASN A 157 -19.66 3.44 5.71
C ASN A 157 -18.64 4.52 6.09
N VAL A 158 -18.89 5.22 7.20
CA VAL A 158 -17.96 6.18 7.76
C VAL A 158 -17.47 5.65 9.11
N VAL A 159 -16.15 5.55 9.27
CA VAL A 159 -15.49 5.08 10.49
C VAL A 159 -14.61 6.21 11.02
N LYS A 160 -14.93 6.69 12.22
CA LYS A 160 -14.16 7.70 12.94
C LYS A 160 -13.60 7.08 14.22
N GLN A 161 -12.30 7.19 14.43
CA GLN A 161 -11.66 6.89 15.71
C GLN A 161 -11.46 8.20 16.45
N ALA A 162 -11.89 8.29 17.71
CA ALA A 162 -11.69 9.46 18.54
C ALA A 162 -10.96 9.09 19.84
N ASP A 163 -10.23 10.05 20.42
CA ASP A 163 -9.69 9.92 21.77
C ASP A 163 -10.77 10.12 22.84
N VAL A 164 -10.38 9.96 24.12
CA VAL A 164 -11.29 10.13 25.27
C VAL A 164 -11.88 11.53 25.40
N ASN A 165 -11.28 12.52 24.74
CA ASN A 165 -11.74 13.91 24.72
C ASN A 165 -12.62 14.20 23.49
N GLY A 166 -12.86 13.21 22.63
CA GLY A 166 -13.67 13.35 21.42
C GLY A 166 -12.91 13.88 20.20
N ASN A 167 -11.58 14.06 20.27
CA ASN A 167 -10.81 14.49 19.11
C ASN A 167 -10.67 13.33 18.13
N ILE A 168 -11.02 13.56 16.86
CA ILE A 168 -10.88 12.55 15.81
C ILE A 168 -9.38 12.28 15.58
N LYS A 169 -8.98 11.03 15.77
CA LYS A 169 -7.62 10.49 15.57
C LYS A 169 -7.50 9.63 14.33
N GLY A 170 -8.60 9.34 13.65
CA GLY A 170 -8.61 8.61 12.39
C GLY A 170 -9.97 8.74 11.73
N TYR A 171 -9.98 8.87 10.41
CA TYR A 171 -11.18 9.09 9.63
C TYR A 171 -11.08 8.31 8.34
N THR A 172 -12.03 7.39 8.14
CA THR A 172 -12.14 6.58 6.92
C THR A 172 -13.58 6.59 6.38
N ILE A 173 -13.71 6.84 5.08
CA ILE A 173 -14.96 6.74 4.31
C ILE A 173 -14.82 5.59 3.31
N TYR A 174 -15.71 4.61 3.39
CA TYR A 174 -15.86 3.52 2.43
C TYR A 174 -17.08 3.78 1.55
N ILE A 175 -16.97 3.67 0.22
CA ILE A 175 -18.12 3.67 -0.69
C ILE A 175 -18.12 2.40 -1.54
N GLY A 176 -19.14 1.57 -1.34
CA GLY A 176 -19.23 0.21 -1.85
C GLY A 176 -18.90 -0.86 -0.79
N THR A 177 -19.08 -2.13 -1.16
CA THR A 177 -18.86 -3.28 -0.27
C THR A 177 -18.07 -4.36 -0.98
N LEU A 178 -17.32 -5.13 -0.20
CA LEU A 178 -16.71 -6.37 -0.63
C LEU A 178 -17.78 -7.39 -1.06
N SER A 179 -17.78 -7.76 -2.33
CA SER A 179 -18.60 -8.87 -2.85
C SER A 179 -17.82 -10.16 -2.81
N LYS A 180 -18.44 -11.23 -2.30
CA LYS A 180 -17.89 -12.59 -2.38
C LYS A 180 -18.17 -13.28 -3.72
N SER A 181 -18.96 -12.68 -4.61
CA SER A 181 -19.35 -13.29 -5.90
C SER A 181 -18.14 -13.50 -6.82
N SER A 182 -18.24 -14.44 -7.76
CA SER A 182 -17.18 -14.71 -8.75
C SER A 182 -16.91 -13.53 -9.69
N LYS A 183 -17.92 -12.67 -9.94
CA LYS A 183 -17.78 -11.43 -10.72
C LYS A 183 -16.94 -10.35 -10.03
N GLY A 184 -16.59 -10.54 -8.77
CA GLY A 184 -15.84 -9.55 -7.98
C GLY A 184 -16.63 -8.27 -7.70
N CYS A 185 -15.90 -7.27 -7.21
CA CYS A 185 -16.38 -5.92 -6.91
C CYS A 185 -15.25 -4.92 -7.05
N TYR A 186 -15.63 -3.65 -7.01
CA TYR A 186 -14.73 -2.53 -6.77
C TYR A 186 -15.43 -1.50 -5.89
N TYR A 187 -14.65 -0.86 -5.04
CA TYR A 187 -15.08 0.09 -4.02
C TYR A 187 -13.92 1.05 -3.72
N VAL A 188 -14.25 2.22 -3.17
CA VAL A 188 -13.25 3.24 -2.81
C VAL A 188 -13.16 3.41 -1.29
N LEU A 189 -11.97 3.74 -0.82
CA LEU A 189 -11.67 4.16 0.53
C LEU A 189 -11.00 5.53 0.47
N PHE A 190 -11.50 6.47 1.26
CA PHE A 190 -10.83 7.74 1.54
C PHE A 190 -10.43 7.72 3.01
N TYR A 191 -9.17 7.94 3.35
CA TYR A 191 -8.75 7.90 4.75
C TYR A 191 -7.56 8.75 5.10
N ASP A 192 -7.48 9.10 6.38
CA ASP A 192 -6.33 9.78 6.95
C ASP A 192 -5.17 8.78 7.12
N LYS A 193 -4.19 8.90 6.23
CA LYS A 193 -3.02 8.02 6.18
C LYS A 193 -2.01 8.41 7.25
N LEU A 194 -1.86 9.70 7.56
CA LEU A 194 -0.98 10.17 8.64
C LEU A 194 -1.42 9.59 9.98
N ALA A 195 -2.72 9.68 10.30
CA ALA A 195 -3.32 9.06 11.47
C ALA A 195 -3.05 7.54 11.55
N GLN A 196 -3.16 6.84 10.42
CA GLN A 196 -2.84 5.42 10.34
C GLN A 196 -1.37 5.13 10.65
N TYR A 197 -0.44 5.97 10.19
CA TYR A 197 0.99 5.84 10.46
C TYR A 197 1.30 6.09 11.94
N VAL A 198 0.76 7.16 12.51
CA VAL A 198 0.94 7.53 13.92
C VAL A 198 0.39 6.42 14.83
N SER A 199 -0.80 5.90 14.56
CA SER A 199 -1.39 4.81 15.37
C SER A 199 -0.60 3.50 15.33
N LYS A 200 0.27 3.31 14.31
CA LYS A 200 1.16 2.15 14.18
C LYS A 200 2.58 2.41 14.68
N ASN A 201 2.84 3.57 15.30
CA ASN A 201 4.18 4.00 15.73
C ASN A 201 5.20 3.97 14.58
N GLN A 202 4.79 4.38 13.37
CA GLN A 202 5.64 4.40 12.19
C GLN A 202 6.06 5.81 11.84
N LEU A 203 7.31 5.99 11.40
CA LEU A 203 7.81 7.26 10.88
C LEU A 203 7.10 7.58 9.54
N PRO A 204 6.31 8.67 9.46
CA PRO A 204 5.68 9.13 8.21
C PRO A 204 6.73 9.65 7.21
N PRO A 205 6.44 9.80 5.91
CA PRO A 205 7.33 10.45 4.93
C PRO A 205 7.55 11.94 5.24
N PRO A 206 8.65 12.57 4.75
CA PRO A 206 8.97 13.97 5.04
C PRO A 206 7.84 14.93 4.62
N GLU A 207 7.21 14.67 3.48
CA GLU A 207 6.11 15.45 2.93
C GLU A 207 4.92 15.50 3.89
N ALA A 208 4.57 14.35 4.49
CA ALA A 208 3.50 14.26 5.47
C ALA A 208 3.82 15.02 6.77
N ILE A 209 5.08 15.02 7.19
CA ILE A 209 5.54 15.76 8.37
C ILE A 209 5.52 17.27 8.09
N ALA A 210 6.04 17.67 6.93
CA ALA A 210 6.14 19.07 6.52
C ALA A 210 4.76 19.73 6.40
N ASN A 211 3.77 19.00 5.87
CA ASN A 211 2.42 19.52 5.66
C ASN A 211 1.45 19.21 6.81
N ASP A 212 1.86 18.42 7.82
CA ASP A 212 0.99 17.87 8.86
C ASP A 212 -0.32 17.27 8.28
N ARG A 213 -0.18 16.62 7.13
CA ARG A 213 -1.29 16.14 6.33
C ARG A 213 -0.86 14.98 5.46
N TRP A 214 -1.66 13.93 5.46
CA TRP A 214 -1.56 12.85 4.48
C TRP A 214 -2.88 12.11 4.40
N GLN A 215 -3.60 12.29 3.31
CA GLN A 215 -4.77 11.51 2.97
C GLN A 215 -4.43 10.49 1.90
N ARG A 216 -5.14 9.37 1.87
CA ARG A 216 -5.03 8.37 0.80
C ARG A 216 -6.42 8.01 0.26
N TYR A 217 -6.51 7.97 -1.07
CA TYR A 217 -7.73 7.64 -1.80
C TYR A 217 -7.48 6.36 -2.62
N GLU A 218 -8.05 5.25 -2.19
CA GLU A 218 -7.76 3.91 -2.72
C GLU A 218 -9.00 3.31 -3.39
N ILE A 219 -8.87 2.84 -4.64
CA ILE A 219 -9.88 2.02 -5.29
C ILE A 219 -9.36 0.59 -5.36
N SER A 220 -10.05 -0.33 -4.68
CA SER A 220 -9.75 -1.76 -4.74
C SER A 220 -10.61 -2.44 -5.82
N PHE A 221 -10.00 -3.23 -6.71
CA PHE A 221 -10.68 -4.04 -7.72
C PHE A 221 -10.41 -5.51 -7.47
N THR A 222 -11.42 -6.38 -7.62
CA THR A 222 -11.27 -7.82 -7.36
C THR A 222 -11.79 -8.70 -8.50
N LYS A 223 -11.19 -9.89 -8.63
CA LYS A 223 -11.55 -10.96 -9.58
C LYS A 223 -11.65 -10.42 -11.01
N THR A 224 -12.79 -10.63 -11.68
CA THR A 224 -12.96 -10.20 -13.09
C THR A 224 -12.86 -8.69 -13.27
N LYS A 225 -13.08 -7.89 -12.21
CA LYS A 225 -12.85 -6.44 -12.26
C LYS A 225 -11.37 -6.09 -12.24
N ALA A 226 -10.56 -6.83 -11.46
CA ALA A 226 -9.11 -6.66 -11.44
C ALA A 226 -8.48 -7.08 -12.77
N MET A 227 -8.92 -8.21 -13.35
CA MET A 227 -8.53 -8.60 -14.71
C MET A 227 -8.86 -7.52 -15.73
N LYS A 228 -10.08 -6.97 -15.69
CA LYS A 228 -10.47 -5.90 -16.60
C LYS A 228 -9.56 -4.67 -16.51
N ILE A 229 -9.07 -4.31 -15.31
CA ILE A 229 -8.12 -3.19 -15.17
C ILE A 229 -6.84 -3.48 -15.96
N VAL A 230 -6.28 -4.67 -15.81
CA VAL A 230 -5.08 -5.06 -16.56
C VAL A 230 -5.35 -5.15 -18.07
N ASP A 231 -6.52 -5.66 -18.48
CA ASP A 231 -6.89 -5.68 -19.90
C ASP A 231 -6.97 -4.26 -20.49
N LEU A 232 -7.55 -3.29 -19.77
CA LEU A 232 -7.61 -1.88 -20.19
C LEU A 232 -6.20 -1.25 -20.30
N MET A 233 -5.29 -1.60 -19.40
CA MET A 233 -3.92 -1.10 -19.44
C MET A 233 -3.12 -1.69 -20.61
N ILE A 234 -3.17 -3.01 -20.77
CA ILE A 234 -2.32 -3.74 -21.71
C ILE A 234 -2.89 -3.75 -23.13
N SER A 235 -4.18 -4.02 -23.28
CA SER A 235 -4.82 -4.17 -24.60
C SER A 235 -5.30 -2.83 -25.16
N ASP A 236 -5.88 -1.99 -24.31
CA ASP A 236 -6.48 -0.72 -24.74
C ASP A 236 -5.51 0.46 -24.55
N GLY A 237 -4.34 0.24 -23.92
CA GLY A 237 -3.31 1.27 -23.72
C GLY A 237 -3.72 2.38 -22.74
N GLN A 238 -4.73 2.16 -21.90
CA GLN A 238 -5.19 3.18 -20.96
C GLN A 238 -4.20 3.40 -19.83
N THR A 239 -4.06 4.66 -19.41
CA THR A 239 -3.24 5.01 -18.25
C THR A 239 -3.97 4.67 -16.94
N ILE A 240 -3.20 4.45 -15.88
CA ILE A 240 -3.77 4.26 -14.52
C ILE A 240 -4.62 5.46 -14.11
N GLY A 241 -4.21 6.69 -14.46
CA GLY A 241 -4.98 7.90 -14.15
C GLY A 241 -6.35 7.93 -14.82
N SER A 242 -6.43 7.58 -16.11
CA SER A 242 -7.70 7.48 -16.84
C SER A 242 -8.62 6.43 -16.20
N ILE A 243 -8.09 5.24 -15.95
CA ILE A 243 -8.86 4.14 -15.32
C ILE A 243 -9.37 4.54 -13.93
N TYR A 244 -8.52 5.18 -13.13
CA TYR A 244 -8.87 5.63 -11.80
C TYR A 244 -9.96 6.71 -11.84
N HIS A 245 -9.81 7.71 -12.71
CA HIS A 245 -10.79 8.78 -12.91
C HIS A 245 -12.17 8.22 -13.30
N GLU A 246 -12.23 7.32 -14.29
CA GLU A 246 -13.47 6.67 -14.73
C GLU A 246 -14.11 5.85 -13.61
N ALA A 247 -13.30 5.06 -12.89
CA ALA A 247 -13.79 4.24 -11.78
C ALA A 247 -14.31 5.10 -10.63
N MET A 248 -13.61 6.17 -10.27
CA MET A 248 -14.01 7.09 -9.21
C MET A 248 -15.35 7.74 -9.53
N ARG A 249 -15.51 8.25 -10.76
CA ARG A 249 -16.76 8.85 -11.25
C ARG A 249 -17.94 7.88 -11.21
N ASP A 250 -17.73 6.62 -11.61
CA ASP A 250 -18.76 5.59 -11.49
C ASP A 250 -19.11 5.28 -10.02
N ILE A 251 -18.11 5.23 -9.14
CA ILE A 251 -18.31 4.93 -7.72
C ILE A 251 -19.07 6.06 -7.02
N VAL A 252 -18.69 7.32 -7.22
CA VAL A 252 -19.34 8.47 -6.58
C VAL A 252 -19.16 9.76 -7.37
N GLU A 253 -20.23 10.54 -7.47
CA GLU A 253 -20.18 11.95 -7.86
C GLU A 253 -20.98 12.79 -6.86
N PHE A 254 -20.31 13.74 -6.23
CA PHE A 254 -20.92 14.69 -5.29
C PHE A 254 -21.64 15.80 -6.05
N LEU A 255 -22.84 16.13 -5.60
CA LEU A 255 -23.78 16.99 -6.33
C LEU A 255 -24.14 18.22 -5.50
N GLU A 256 -24.31 19.36 -6.16
CA GLU A 256 -24.90 20.55 -5.57
C GLU A 256 -26.40 20.33 -5.35
N PHE A 257 -26.88 20.69 -4.17
CA PHE A 257 -28.31 20.60 -3.86
C PHE A 257 -29.11 21.61 -4.66
N ASP A 258 -30.16 21.15 -5.34
CA ASP A 258 -31.09 22.00 -6.08
C ASP A 258 -32.54 21.74 -5.63
N GLU A 259 -33.06 22.64 -4.78
CA GLU A 259 -34.43 22.60 -4.26
C GLU A 259 -35.50 22.58 -5.36
N LYS A 260 -35.22 23.19 -6.51
CA LYS A 260 -36.16 23.32 -7.63
C LYS A 260 -36.14 22.10 -8.53
N GLN A 261 -35.12 21.25 -8.41
CA GLN A 261 -34.94 20.06 -9.22
C GLN A 261 -35.13 18.79 -8.40
N LYS A 262 -36.33 18.19 -8.47
CA LYS A 262 -36.57 16.90 -7.81
C LYS A 262 -35.76 15.74 -8.41
N ASN A 263 -35.41 15.81 -9.70
CA ASN A 263 -34.63 14.75 -10.34
C ASN A 263 -33.13 14.97 -10.13
N LYS A 264 -32.57 14.22 -9.19
CA LYS A 264 -31.15 14.21 -8.84
C LYS A 264 -30.19 13.95 -9.99
N SER A 265 -30.62 13.27 -11.06
CA SER A 265 -29.76 13.06 -12.24
C SER A 265 -29.43 14.35 -12.99
N ARG A 266 -30.17 15.44 -12.73
CA ARG A 266 -29.98 16.77 -13.34
C ARG A 266 -29.22 17.73 -12.43
N TRP A 267 -28.85 17.32 -11.22
CA TRP A 267 -28.07 18.16 -10.32
C TRP A 267 -26.66 18.32 -10.88
N LYS A 268 -26.10 19.53 -10.70
CA LYS A 268 -24.73 19.84 -11.08
C LYS A 268 -23.76 19.08 -10.17
N VAL A 269 -22.65 18.63 -10.72
CA VAL A 269 -21.55 18.07 -9.93
C VAL A 269 -20.86 19.21 -9.18
N CYS A 270 -20.51 19.01 -7.91
CA CYS A 270 -19.78 20.01 -7.15
C CYS A 270 -18.45 20.36 -7.84
N ASP A 271 -18.10 21.64 -7.85
CA ASP A 271 -16.87 22.12 -8.49
C ASP A 271 -15.63 21.50 -7.84
N TRP A 272 -15.54 21.47 -6.50
CA TRP A 272 -14.44 20.84 -5.76
C TRP A 272 -14.22 19.36 -6.11
N TRP A 273 -15.30 18.64 -6.43
CA TRP A 273 -15.20 17.24 -6.84
C TRP A 273 -14.78 17.10 -8.30
N SER A 274 -15.27 18.00 -9.15
CA SER A 274 -14.91 18.03 -10.57
C SER A 274 -13.43 18.39 -10.75
N ASP A 275 -12.94 19.35 -9.97
CA ASP A 275 -11.54 19.78 -9.94
C ASP A 275 -10.64 18.61 -9.50
N PHE A 276 -10.97 17.95 -8.38
CA PHE A 276 -10.26 16.76 -7.91
C PHE A 276 -10.17 15.66 -8.98
N LEU A 277 -11.29 15.31 -9.62
CA LEU A 277 -11.31 14.29 -10.68
C LEU A 277 -10.50 14.71 -11.92
N GLY A 278 -10.57 15.98 -12.31
CA GLY A 278 -9.81 16.53 -13.43
C GLY A 278 -8.30 16.54 -13.17
N ASP A 279 -7.88 16.71 -11.92
CA ASP A 279 -6.48 16.60 -11.53
C ASP A 279 -6.02 15.15 -11.48
N CYS A 280 -6.87 14.21 -11.03
CA CYS A 280 -6.58 12.77 -11.05
C CYS A 280 -6.15 12.25 -12.44
N GLU A 281 -6.74 12.78 -13.52
CA GLU A 281 -6.41 12.36 -14.89
C GLU A 281 -4.98 12.75 -15.32
N LYS A 282 -4.42 13.79 -14.69
CA LYS A 282 -3.08 14.32 -14.99
C LYS A 282 -1.99 13.71 -14.12
N ILE A 283 -2.36 13.08 -13.00
CA ILE A 283 -1.41 12.50 -12.05
C ILE A 283 -0.63 11.36 -12.71
N GLN A 284 0.69 11.39 -12.54
CA GLN A 284 1.58 10.32 -13.00
C GLN A 284 1.72 9.23 -11.93
N LEU A 285 2.17 8.05 -12.36
CA LEU A 285 2.68 7.04 -11.44
C LEU A 285 3.84 7.63 -10.65
N GLY A 286 3.74 7.60 -9.33
CA GLY A 286 4.81 8.05 -8.44
C GLY A 286 6.00 7.10 -8.48
N GLU A 287 7.17 7.63 -8.12
CA GLU A 287 8.31 6.79 -7.77
C GLU A 287 7.95 5.85 -6.61
N PRO A 288 8.60 4.67 -6.49
CA PRO A 288 8.40 3.79 -5.36
C PRO A 288 8.61 4.55 -4.05
N GLU A 289 7.63 4.46 -3.14
CA GLU A 289 7.65 5.13 -1.83
C GLU A 289 8.98 4.83 -1.12
N ARG A 290 9.82 5.84 -0.89
CA ARG A 290 11.10 5.70 -0.15
C ARG A 290 10.88 5.75 1.36
N ASP A 291 9.77 5.19 1.81
CA ASP A 291 9.30 5.33 3.17
C ASP A 291 10.16 4.54 4.16
N ALA A 292 10.83 3.47 3.71
CA ALA A 292 11.79 2.70 4.47
C ALA A 292 13.21 2.94 3.94
N ASP A 293 13.86 3.96 4.46
CA ASP A 293 15.24 4.33 4.15
C ASP A 293 16.11 4.26 5.40
N LEU A 294 17.30 3.66 5.26
CA LEU A 294 18.22 3.45 6.37
C LEU A 294 18.78 4.79 6.86
N GLY A 295 19.22 5.65 5.94
CA GLY A 295 19.78 6.96 6.27
C GLY A 295 18.78 7.81 7.04
N ARG A 296 17.54 7.85 6.58
CA ARG A 296 16.44 8.54 7.25
C ARG A 296 16.13 7.99 8.65
N MET A 297 16.16 6.66 8.82
CA MET A 297 15.98 6.06 10.14
C MET A 297 17.11 6.47 11.08
N LEU A 298 18.35 6.49 10.59
CA LEU A 298 19.52 6.95 11.33
C LEU A 298 19.41 8.44 11.70
N GLU A 299 19.02 9.29 10.75
CA GLU A 299 18.78 10.71 11.00
C GLU A 299 17.73 10.93 12.09
N TRP A 300 16.59 10.24 11.99
CA TRP A 300 15.55 10.31 13.02
C TRP A 300 16.05 9.86 14.39
N VAL A 301 16.83 8.77 14.46
CA VAL A 301 17.47 8.34 15.71
C VAL A 301 18.38 9.44 16.24
N ARG A 302 19.25 10.04 15.40
CA ARG A 302 20.18 11.10 15.81
C ARG A 302 19.46 12.33 16.37
N VAL A 303 18.43 12.80 15.67
CA VAL A 303 17.77 14.08 15.98
C VAL A 303 16.73 13.93 17.09
N ALA A 304 15.91 12.88 17.04
CA ALA A 304 14.74 12.75 17.92
C ALA A 304 14.96 11.81 19.11
N VAL A 305 15.78 10.76 18.95
CA VAL A 305 15.89 9.68 19.95
C VAL A 305 17.16 9.82 20.80
N LEU A 306 18.30 10.15 20.17
CA LEU A 306 19.61 10.17 20.79
C LEU A 306 19.72 11.16 21.97
N PRO A 307 19.14 12.39 21.91
CA PRO A 307 19.15 13.29 23.07
C PRO A 307 18.42 12.72 24.29
N ALA A 308 17.30 12.01 24.06
CA ALA A 308 16.55 11.36 25.13
C ALA A 308 17.32 10.17 25.72
N ILE A 309 17.97 9.36 24.87
CA ILE A 309 18.81 8.24 25.33
C ILE A 309 19.98 8.76 26.18
N HIS A 310 20.69 9.81 25.75
CA HIS A 310 21.78 10.39 26.55
C HIS A 310 21.29 10.99 27.87
N THR A 311 20.12 11.62 27.87
CA THR A 311 19.49 12.11 29.11
C THR A 311 19.21 10.95 30.07
N LEU A 312 18.67 9.84 29.56
CA LEU A 312 18.41 8.65 30.36
C LEU A 312 19.70 7.97 30.85
N ASP A 313 20.74 7.92 30.01
CA ASP A 313 22.06 7.39 30.35
C ASP A 313 22.67 8.14 31.54
N GLU A 314 22.63 9.48 31.52
CA GLU A 314 23.11 10.33 32.62
C GLU A 314 22.30 10.11 33.91
N ILE A 315 20.97 9.99 33.81
CA ILE A 315 20.11 9.75 34.98
C ILE A 315 20.37 8.37 35.57
N LEU A 316 20.31 7.32 34.75
CA LEU A 316 20.32 5.92 35.17
C LEU A 316 21.70 5.45 35.65
N SER A 317 22.77 6.01 35.11
CA SER A 317 24.14 5.74 35.57
C SER A 317 24.35 6.09 37.04
N ASN A 318 23.60 7.05 37.59
CA ASN A 318 23.64 7.37 39.03
C ASN A 318 23.00 6.30 39.93
N TYR A 319 22.29 5.33 39.34
CA TYR A 319 21.54 4.30 40.03
C TYR A 319 21.98 2.88 39.61
N ASP A 320 23.17 2.73 39.04
CA ASP A 320 23.72 1.44 38.55
C ASP A 320 22.83 0.73 37.51
N PHE A 321 22.09 1.48 36.70
CA PHE A 321 21.31 0.95 35.58
C PHE A 321 21.94 1.33 34.23
N ASP A 322 22.11 0.35 33.34
CA ASP A 322 22.58 0.54 31.96
C ASP A 322 21.38 0.63 30.99
N ILE A 323 21.17 1.82 30.41
CA ILE A 323 20.08 2.04 29.45
C ILE A 323 20.19 1.14 28.21
N TYR A 324 21.39 0.79 27.76
CA TYR A 324 21.59 -0.06 26.59
C TYR A 324 21.23 -1.52 26.87
N ASP A 325 21.49 -2.03 28.08
CA ASP A 325 20.98 -3.35 28.52
C ASP A 325 19.46 -3.34 28.61
N LEU A 326 18.87 -2.29 29.20
CA LEU A 326 17.42 -2.14 29.31
C LEU A 326 16.74 -2.12 27.94
N MET A 327 17.30 -1.40 26.95
CA MET A 327 16.78 -1.38 25.59
C MET A 327 16.81 -2.77 24.93
N LYS A 328 17.89 -3.54 25.12
CA LYS A 328 18.00 -4.90 24.57
C LYS A 328 16.98 -5.85 25.17
N ARG A 329 16.73 -5.74 26.47
CA ARG A 329 15.82 -6.64 27.22
C ARG A 329 14.36 -6.21 27.15
N GLY A 330 14.11 -4.92 26.96
CA GLY A 330 12.78 -4.32 26.99
C GLY A 330 12.02 -4.36 25.67
N PHE A 331 12.65 -4.77 24.56
CA PHE A 331 11.95 -4.92 23.29
C PHE A 331 11.26 -6.29 23.20
N ASP A 332 9.94 -6.30 23.35
CA ASP A 332 9.08 -7.49 23.21
C ASP A 332 8.12 -7.41 22.01
N GLY A 333 8.21 -6.34 21.21
CA GLY A 333 7.33 -6.08 20.08
C GLY A 333 7.71 -6.82 18.79
N GLU A 334 6.76 -6.94 17.88
CA GLU A 334 7.02 -7.40 16.51
C GLU A 334 7.39 -6.23 15.58
N PHE A 335 8.37 -6.46 14.70
CA PHE A 335 8.67 -5.50 13.65
C PHE A 335 7.49 -5.34 12.67
N SER A 336 7.15 -4.10 12.36
CA SER A 336 6.20 -3.78 11.31
C SER A 336 6.71 -4.27 9.94
N LYS A 337 5.81 -4.49 8.98
CA LYS A 337 6.18 -4.90 7.61
C LYS A 337 7.22 -3.98 6.97
N LYS A 338 7.13 -2.69 7.26
CA LYS A 338 8.04 -1.65 6.79
C LYS A 338 9.46 -1.83 7.36
N GLN A 339 9.57 -2.11 8.66
CA GLN A 339 10.85 -2.42 9.31
C GLN A 339 11.42 -3.75 8.81
N LYS A 340 10.57 -4.78 8.65
CA LYS A 340 10.99 -6.07 8.06
C LYS A 340 11.53 -5.90 6.64
N ARG A 341 10.87 -5.07 5.81
CA ARG A 341 11.38 -4.72 4.48
C ARG A 341 12.73 -4.00 4.54
N LEU A 342 12.88 -3.02 5.43
CA LEU A 342 14.16 -2.32 5.60
C LEU A 342 15.29 -3.29 5.99
N ILE A 343 15.03 -4.19 6.94
CA ILE A 343 15.98 -5.22 7.35
C ILE A 343 16.37 -6.10 6.16
N ASN A 344 15.40 -6.57 5.38
CA ASN A 344 15.67 -7.41 4.21
C ASN A 344 16.50 -6.65 3.16
N ASN A 345 16.09 -5.44 2.80
CA ASN A 345 16.81 -4.61 1.83
C ASN A 345 18.25 -4.34 2.29
N SER A 346 18.47 -4.15 3.61
CA SER A 346 19.81 -3.92 4.16
C SER A 346 20.78 -5.10 4.00
N ARG A 347 20.28 -6.34 3.83
CA ARG A 347 21.12 -7.53 3.61
C ARG A 347 21.84 -7.52 2.27
N HIS A 348 21.35 -6.71 1.33
CA HIS A 348 21.93 -6.58 -0.02
C HIS A 348 22.80 -5.32 -0.16
N LEU A 349 22.92 -4.50 0.88
CA LEU A 349 23.83 -3.35 0.87
C LEU A 349 25.27 -3.81 1.05
N SER A 350 26.18 -3.18 0.31
CA SER A 350 27.62 -3.34 0.49
C SER A 350 28.09 -2.74 1.81
N ASN A 351 29.23 -3.21 2.31
CA ASN A 351 29.88 -2.61 3.49
C ASN A 351 30.18 -1.12 3.29
N GLU A 352 30.50 -0.69 2.06
CA GLU A 352 30.74 0.72 1.73
C GLU A 352 29.45 1.56 1.82
N GLU A 353 28.31 1.03 1.39
CA GLU A 353 27.01 1.70 1.55
C GLU A 353 26.61 1.82 3.02
N ILE A 354 26.81 0.78 3.81
CA ILE A 354 26.57 0.83 5.25
C ILE A 354 27.51 1.83 5.92
N ALA A 355 28.81 1.78 5.60
CA ALA A 355 29.81 2.70 6.16
C ALA A 355 29.46 4.16 5.87
N ARG A 356 29.07 4.50 4.62
CA ARG A 356 28.62 5.85 4.26
C ARG A 356 27.43 6.34 5.10
N ASN A 357 26.45 5.46 5.34
CA ASN A 357 25.31 5.81 6.21
C ASN A 357 25.75 6.01 7.67
N VAL A 358 26.68 5.21 8.17
CA VAL A 358 27.22 5.35 9.53
C VAL A 358 28.04 6.64 9.66
N GLU A 359 28.89 6.97 8.68
CA GLU A 359 29.65 8.22 8.64
C GLU A 359 28.73 9.44 8.63
N ALA A 360 27.73 9.44 7.73
CA ALA A 360 26.67 10.46 7.70
C ALA A 360 25.97 10.62 9.05
N PHE A 361 25.66 9.51 9.74
CA PHE A 361 25.10 9.51 11.08
C PHE A 361 26.03 10.11 12.13
N MET A 362 27.35 9.93 12.03
CA MET A 362 28.32 10.49 12.97
C MET A 362 28.55 11.99 12.71
N GLU A 363 28.61 12.40 11.45
CA GLU A 363 28.87 13.79 11.04
C GLU A 363 27.63 14.68 11.12
N GLY A 364 26.44 14.08 10.99
CA GLY A 364 25.15 14.79 10.97
C GLY A 364 24.76 15.28 9.60
N GLY A 365 25.30 14.64 8.56
CA GLY A 365 25.00 14.92 7.17
C GLY A 365 23.99 13.93 6.64
N PHE A 366 22.70 14.18 6.87
CA PHE A 366 21.61 13.56 6.13
C PHE A 366 20.74 14.63 5.49
#